data_AF-A0A256FIX4-F1
#
_entry.id   AF-A0A256FIX4-F1
#
_cell.length_a   1.000
_cell.length_b   1.000
_cell.length_c   1.000
_cell.angle_alpha   90.00
_cell.angle_beta   90.00
_cell.angle_gamma   90.00
#
_symmetry.space_group_name_H-M   'P 1'
#
loop_
_entity.id
_entity.type
_entity.pdbx_description
1 polymer ?
#
loop_
_entity_poly.entity_id
_entity_poly.type
_entity_poly.pdbx_seq_one_letter_code
_entity_poly.pdbx_strand_id
1 'polypeptide(L)'
;MVPPPPTAPDKKSDDNDKAASDHKAFEAASNDEKEDTKIEPNRASEKEGSDTLQPIEGASRSLEDKASASQPILSAEKSYSSVASLTKQGAPMIKAKKIYSKDALSNPRVKQALGKLSPTDRVIQICGIEALEQIRHHRPDIVPDMMARTGGALTESNLKMSGGAFRSRNNWYNLDFNCTINPKDMAVSSFQYAIGDTIPKKDWSRRELPAD
;
A
#
# COMPACT_ATOMS: atom_id res chain seq x y z
N MET A 1 -35.58 -41.11 33.73
CA MET A 1 -34.35 -41.84 33.40
C MET A 1 -33.73 -41.18 32.18
N VAL A 2 -32.62 -40.47 32.34
CA VAL A 2 -31.86 -39.83 31.25
C VAL A 2 -30.52 -40.57 31.15
N PRO A 3 -30.05 -40.99 29.96
CA PRO A 3 -28.77 -41.67 29.83
C PRO A 3 -27.59 -40.69 29.98
N PRO A 4 -26.44 -41.12 30.54
CA PRO A 4 -25.24 -40.28 30.61
C PRO A 4 -24.57 -40.15 29.23
N PRO A 5 -23.90 -39.02 28.94
CA PRO A 5 -23.16 -38.83 27.69
C PRO A 5 -21.85 -39.66 27.67
N PRO A 6 -21.40 -40.13 26.49
CA PRO A 6 -20.12 -40.81 26.36
C PRO A 6 -18.93 -39.83 26.40
N THR A 7 -17.89 -40.26 27.10
CA THR A 7 -16.60 -39.59 27.34
C THR A 7 -15.75 -39.46 26.07
N ALA A 8 -15.04 -38.34 25.93
CA ALA A 8 -14.11 -38.03 24.86
C ALA A 8 -12.78 -38.81 24.96
N PRO A 9 -12.08 -39.05 23.83
CA PRO A 9 -10.67 -39.40 23.83
C PRO A 9 -9.76 -38.18 23.60
N ASP A 10 -8.61 -38.22 24.29
CA ASP A 10 -7.53 -37.25 24.32
C ASP A 10 -6.47 -37.47 23.21
N LYS A 11 -5.76 -36.37 22.88
CA LYS A 11 -4.44 -36.22 22.21
C LYS A 11 -4.32 -36.47 20.70
N LYS A 12 -3.92 -35.42 19.96
CA LYS A 12 -2.49 -35.08 19.73
C LYS A 12 -2.31 -33.72 19.06
N SER A 13 -1.31 -33.02 19.56
CA SER A 13 -0.60 -31.87 18.99
C SER A 13 0.11 -32.24 17.68
N ASP A 14 0.08 -31.34 16.69
CA ASP A 14 1.21 -31.09 15.81
C ASP A 14 1.25 -29.60 15.44
N ASP A 15 2.47 -29.11 15.42
CA ASP A 15 2.91 -27.72 15.36
C ASP A 15 3.07 -27.26 13.90
N ASN A 16 3.02 -25.93 13.74
CA ASN A 16 3.62 -25.13 12.66
C ASN A 16 3.11 -25.29 11.21
N ASP A 17 2.53 -24.21 10.67
CA ASP A 17 3.25 -23.50 9.60
C ASP A 17 2.82 -22.03 9.46
N LYS A 18 3.86 -21.20 9.43
CA LYS A 18 3.86 -19.75 9.31
C LYS A 18 3.70 -19.37 7.85
N ALA A 19 2.49 -18.99 7.42
CA ALA A 19 2.28 -18.32 6.15
C ALA A 19 2.30 -16.80 6.34
N ALA A 20 3.40 -16.17 5.91
CA ALA A 20 3.49 -14.74 5.73
C ALA A 20 2.49 -14.32 4.64
N SER A 21 1.62 -13.36 4.95
CA SER A 21 0.66 -12.79 4.00
C SER A 21 1.28 -11.58 3.31
N ASP A 22 1.77 -11.77 2.08
CA ASP A 22 2.09 -10.70 1.16
C ASP A 22 0.83 -10.35 0.34
N HIS A 23 0.08 -9.35 0.78
CA HIS A 23 -1.01 -8.78 -0.03
C HIS A 23 -0.44 -7.74 -1.02
N LYS A 24 -0.01 -8.21 -2.20
CA LYS A 24 0.31 -7.34 -3.34
C LYS A 24 -0.96 -6.93 -4.09
N ALA A 25 -0.94 -5.68 -4.55
CA ALA A 25 -1.98 -4.95 -5.26
C ALA A 25 -2.68 -5.72 -6.39
N PHE A 26 -3.98 -5.45 -6.56
CA PHE A 26 -4.75 -5.86 -7.74
C PHE A 26 -4.31 -5.02 -8.94
N GLU A 27 -3.47 -5.60 -9.80
CA GLU A 27 -3.27 -5.11 -11.15
C GLU A 27 -4.49 -5.44 -12.02
N ALA A 28 -4.94 -4.47 -12.81
CA ALA A 28 -5.97 -4.64 -13.80
C ALA A 28 -5.42 -5.42 -15.00
N ALA A 29 -5.81 -6.69 -15.12
CA ALA A 29 -5.50 -7.51 -16.28
C ALA A 29 -6.24 -7.00 -17.52
N SER A 30 -5.48 -6.58 -18.52
CA SER A 30 -5.89 -6.49 -19.92
C SER A 30 -5.21 -7.65 -20.63
N ASN A 31 -5.96 -8.54 -21.30
CA ASN A 31 -5.41 -9.57 -22.18
C ASN A 31 -6.37 -9.83 -23.35
N ASP A 32 -5.83 -9.66 -24.56
CA ASP A 32 -6.14 -10.30 -25.85
C ASP A 32 -4.82 -10.14 -26.64
N GLU A 33 -4.22 -11.08 -27.36
CA GLU A 33 -4.57 -12.41 -27.85
C GLU A 33 -3.23 -13.09 -28.25
N LYS A 34 -3.22 -14.41 -28.39
CA LYS A 34 -2.04 -15.28 -28.59
C LYS A 34 -2.19 -16.00 -29.94
N GLU A 35 -1.13 -16.15 -30.76
CA GLU A 35 -0.81 -17.47 -31.35
C GLU A 35 0.54 -17.58 -32.09
N ASP A 36 1.22 -18.70 -31.77
CA ASP A 36 2.07 -19.64 -32.53
C ASP A 36 3.06 -19.18 -33.63
N THR A 37 4.29 -19.73 -33.72
CA THR A 37 4.53 -21.13 -34.14
C THR A 37 6.01 -21.60 -33.91
N LYS A 38 6.19 -22.71 -33.15
CA LYS A 38 6.96 -23.98 -33.40
C LYS A 38 8.48 -24.08 -33.82
N ILE A 39 9.27 -24.75 -32.95
CA ILE A 39 10.32 -25.83 -33.11
C ILE A 39 11.68 -25.53 -33.81
N GLU A 40 12.88 -25.55 -33.18
CA GLU A 40 13.79 -26.60 -32.58
C GLU A 40 14.99 -27.00 -33.52
N PRO A 41 16.06 -27.74 -33.10
CA PRO A 41 17.42 -27.21 -32.84
C PRO A 41 18.56 -27.90 -33.65
N ASN A 42 19.81 -27.42 -33.52
CA ASN A 42 21.08 -28.19 -33.66
C ASN A 42 22.26 -27.28 -33.26
N ARG A 43 23.06 -27.58 -32.22
CA ARG A 43 24.14 -28.58 -32.04
C ARG A 43 25.54 -28.03 -32.35
N ALA A 44 26.25 -27.75 -31.26
CA ALA A 44 27.67 -27.95 -30.92
C ALA A 44 28.81 -27.60 -31.91
N SER A 45 29.79 -26.84 -31.41
CA SER A 45 31.15 -27.39 -31.23
C SER A 45 31.96 -26.56 -30.22
N GLU A 46 32.55 -27.26 -29.27
CA GLU A 46 33.51 -26.80 -28.26
C GLU A 46 34.85 -26.41 -28.88
N LYS A 47 35.60 -25.52 -28.20
CA LYS A 47 37.03 -25.76 -27.88
C LYS A 47 37.53 -24.82 -26.78
N GLU A 48 38.16 -25.47 -25.79
CA GLU A 48 38.84 -24.95 -24.61
C GLU A 48 40.10 -24.12 -24.88
N GLY A 49 40.50 -23.38 -23.82
CA GLY A 49 41.89 -23.16 -23.41
C GLY A 49 42.45 -21.79 -23.82
N SER A 50 43.18 -21.04 -22.99
CA SER A 50 43.83 -21.27 -21.70
C SER A 50 44.31 -19.91 -21.19
N ASP A 51 44.70 -19.86 -19.91
CA ASP A 51 45.80 -19.06 -19.36
C ASP A 51 45.49 -17.88 -18.39
N THR A 52 45.39 -18.27 -17.11
CA THR A 52 46.19 -17.84 -15.95
C THR A 52 46.77 -16.41 -15.88
N LEU A 53 46.43 -15.67 -14.81
CA LEU A 53 47.35 -15.20 -13.74
C LEU A 53 46.68 -14.18 -12.79
N GLN A 54 46.51 -14.56 -11.52
CA GLN A 54 46.46 -13.68 -10.33
C GLN A 54 47.92 -13.46 -9.83
N PRO A 55 48.22 -12.79 -8.69
CA PRO A 55 47.56 -11.70 -7.92
C PRO A 55 48.56 -10.56 -7.58
N ILE A 56 48.10 -9.49 -6.92
CA ILE A 56 48.99 -8.71 -6.02
C ILE A 56 48.32 -8.54 -4.64
N GLU A 57 49.07 -8.99 -3.63
CA GLU A 57 48.83 -8.78 -2.20
C GLU A 57 49.13 -7.34 -1.78
N GLY A 58 48.58 -6.91 -0.63
CA GLY A 58 48.88 -5.60 -0.07
C GLY A 58 48.21 -5.29 1.27
N ALA A 59 48.61 -6.04 2.29
CA ALA A 59 48.32 -5.95 3.73
C ALA A 59 48.09 -4.55 4.39
N SER A 60 47.09 -4.54 5.31
CA SER A 60 47.16 -4.10 6.72
C SER A 60 47.22 -2.58 7.07
N ARG A 61 46.30 -2.09 7.92
CA ARG A 61 46.47 -1.94 9.39
C ARG A 61 45.34 -1.13 10.05
N SER A 62 45.02 -1.54 11.27
CA SER A 62 44.19 -0.88 12.28
C SER A 62 44.72 0.52 12.64
N LEU A 63 43.85 1.39 13.16
CA LEU A 63 44.02 2.07 14.46
C LEU A 63 42.79 2.93 14.80
N GLU A 64 42.22 2.66 15.97
CA GLU A 64 41.36 3.53 16.75
C GLU A 64 41.99 4.92 16.95
N ASP A 65 41.17 5.97 16.95
CA ASP A 65 41.45 7.10 17.82
C ASP A 65 40.17 7.79 18.32
N LYS A 66 40.23 8.03 19.63
CA LYS A 66 39.19 8.47 20.54
C LYS A 66 39.38 9.96 20.75
N ALA A 67 38.38 10.78 20.46
CA ALA A 67 38.37 12.17 20.89
C ALA A 67 36.99 12.55 21.43
N SER A 68 36.87 12.38 22.74
CA SER A 68 35.90 13.06 23.60
C SER A 68 36.39 14.50 23.82
N ALA A 69 35.55 15.50 23.56
CA ALA A 69 35.66 16.80 24.21
C ALA A 69 34.29 17.50 24.24
N SER A 70 33.86 17.71 25.47
CA SER A 70 32.62 18.32 25.94
C SER A 70 32.30 19.70 25.35
N GLN A 71 31.01 19.94 25.10
CA GLN A 71 30.43 21.28 25.07
C GLN A 71 29.77 21.59 26.42
N PRO A 72 30.03 22.77 27.00
CA PRO A 72 29.00 23.57 27.63
C PRO A 72 28.79 24.81 26.73
N ILE A 73 27.73 25.62 26.78
CA ILE A 73 27.08 26.25 27.91
C ILE A 73 25.70 26.75 27.41
N LEU A 74 24.67 26.48 28.22
CA LEU A 74 23.46 27.27 28.54
C LEU A 74 22.91 28.33 27.56
N SER A 75 21.58 28.22 27.40
CA SER A 75 20.59 29.30 27.37
C SER A 75 20.23 29.94 26.02
N ALA A 76 19.10 29.47 25.48
CA ALA A 76 18.13 30.33 24.81
C ALA A 76 16.73 29.75 25.02
N GLU A 77 16.18 29.97 26.21
CA GLU A 77 14.75 29.91 26.48
C GLU A 77 14.03 31.00 25.67
N LYS A 78 13.79 30.76 24.37
CA LYS A 78 12.80 31.53 23.59
C LYS A 78 12.39 30.82 22.31
N SER A 79 11.96 29.57 22.41
CA SER A 79 11.31 28.88 21.28
C SER A 79 10.30 27.81 21.72
N TYR A 80 9.58 28.07 22.82
CA TYR A 80 8.47 27.21 23.28
C TYR A 80 7.08 27.81 22.99
N SER A 81 7.01 28.87 22.19
CA SER A 81 5.74 29.55 21.84
C SER A 81 5.40 29.47 20.33
N SER A 82 6.08 28.63 19.55
CA SER A 82 5.75 28.40 18.14
C SER A 82 5.29 26.99 17.81
N VAL A 83 5.35 26.03 18.75
CA VAL A 83 4.92 24.65 18.51
C VAL A 83 3.44 24.40 18.80
N ALA A 84 2.72 25.37 19.36
CA ALA A 84 1.30 25.24 19.69
C ALA A 84 0.33 25.67 18.56
N SER A 85 0.80 25.80 17.31
CA SER A 85 -0.06 26.18 16.17
C SER A 85 0.10 25.31 14.92
N LEU A 86 0.62 24.10 15.06
CA LEU A 86 0.59 23.07 14.00
C LEU A 86 -0.62 22.11 14.14
N THR A 87 -1.69 22.55 14.77
CA THR A 87 -3.02 21.94 14.64
C THR A 87 -3.88 22.74 13.64
N LYS A 88 -3.28 23.16 12.52
CA LYS A 88 -3.99 23.95 11.52
C LYS A 88 -4.48 23.06 10.38
N GLN A 89 -5.67 22.51 10.63
CA GLN A 89 -6.73 22.25 9.63
C GLN A 89 -6.25 21.55 8.37
N GLY A 90 -6.42 20.22 8.33
CA GLY A 90 -6.40 19.47 7.07
C GLY A 90 -7.29 20.20 6.05
N ALA A 91 -6.84 20.21 4.78
CA ALA A 91 -7.52 20.90 3.70
C ALA A 91 -9.04 20.65 3.77
N PRO A 92 -9.88 21.67 3.54
CA PRO A 92 -11.32 21.52 3.68
C PRO A 92 -11.81 20.41 2.73
N MET A 93 -12.37 19.36 3.32
CA MET A 93 -12.83 18.21 2.54
C MET A 93 -14.08 18.57 1.74
N ILE A 94 -14.09 18.17 0.48
CA ILE A 94 -15.20 18.29 -0.46
C ILE A 94 -16.14 17.12 -0.23
N LYS A 95 -17.43 17.40 -0.01
CA LYS A 95 -18.46 16.35 0.01
C LYS A 95 -18.81 15.93 -1.41
N ALA A 96 -18.82 14.63 -1.67
CA ALA A 96 -19.26 14.08 -2.95
C ALA A 96 -20.73 14.41 -3.19
N LYS A 97 -21.04 15.05 -4.32
CA LYS A 97 -22.41 15.30 -4.77
C LYS A 97 -23.06 14.05 -5.36
N LYS A 98 -22.23 13.15 -5.90
CA LYS A 98 -22.61 11.91 -6.55
C LYS A 98 -21.56 10.85 -6.22
N ILE A 99 -22.02 9.61 -6.04
CA ILE A 99 -21.19 8.42 -5.93
C ILE A 99 -20.99 7.85 -7.34
N TYR A 100 -19.73 7.66 -7.75
CA TYR A 100 -19.39 7.27 -9.13
C TYR A 100 -19.05 5.78 -9.26
N SER A 101 -18.69 5.11 -8.16
CA SER A 101 -18.33 3.69 -8.12
C SER A 101 -19.49 2.72 -8.40
N LYS A 102 -20.73 3.21 -8.51
CA LYS A 102 -21.93 2.34 -8.62
C LYS A 102 -21.83 1.33 -9.75
N ASP A 103 -21.41 1.75 -10.94
CA ASP A 103 -21.36 0.86 -12.11
C ASP A 103 -20.24 -0.17 -11.97
N ALA A 104 -19.05 0.24 -11.53
CA ALA A 104 -17.93 -0.65 -11.25
C ALA A 104 -18.28 -1.71 -10.19
N LEU A 105 -18.93 -1.28 -9.09
CA LEU A 105 -19.37 -2.15 -8.01
C LEU A 105 -20.57 -3.03 -8.40
N SER A 106 -21.30 -2.68 -9.46
CA SER A 106 -22.40 -3.50 -9.97
C SER A 106 -21.92 -4.68 -10.82
N ASN A 107 -20.69 -4.62 -11.34
CA ASN A 107 -20.11 -5.66 -12.19
C ASN A 107 -20.06 -7.01 -11.44
N PRO A 108 -20.62 -8.10 -12.02
CA PRO A 108 -20.66 -9.41 -11.35
C PRO A 108 -19.29 -9.94 -10.93
N ARG A 109 -18.24 -9.73 -11.75
CA ARG A 109 -16.87 -10.18 -11.44
C ARG A 109 -16.31 -9.42 -10.24
N VAL A 110 -16.53 -8.10 -10.19
CA VAL A 110 -16.13 -7.24 -9.07
C VAL A 110 -16.87 -7.64 -7.80
N LYS A 111 -18.21 -7.81 -7.86
CA LYS A 111 -19.00 -8.28 -6.71
C LYS A 111 -18.52 -9.62 -6.17
N GLN A 112 -18.22 -10.56 -7.06
CA GLN A 112 -17.71 -11.87 -6.65
C GLN A 112 -16.35 -11.75 -5.96
N ALA A 113 -15.44 -10.95 -6.49
CA ALA A 113 -14.13 -10.70 -5.87
C ALA A 113 -14.28 -10.06 -4.49
N LEU A 114 -15.10 -9.00 -4.38
CA LEU A 114 -15.41 -8.33 -3.10
C LEU A 114 -16.06 -9.27 -2.08
N GLY A 115 -16.89 -10.21 -2.53
CA GLY A 115 -17.52 -11.21 -1.67
C GLY A 115 -16.53 -12.16 -0.98
N LYS A 116 -15.35 -12.38 -1.57
CA LYS A 116 -14.30 -13.24 -1.01
C LYS A 116 -13.42 -12.55 0.03
N LEU A 117 -13.53 -11.22 0.15
CA LEU A 117 -12.72 -10.43 1.07
C LEU A 117 -13.31 -10.44 2.48
N SER A 118 -12.44 -10.22 3.48
CA SER A 118 -12.89 -9.90 4.84
C SER A 118 -13.78 -8.63 4.82
N PRO A 119 -14.66 -8.42 5.82
CA PRO A 119 -15.49 -7.22 5.87
C PRO A 119 -14.69 -5.92 5.77
N THR A 120 -13.56 -5.83 6.46
CA THR A 120 -12.68 -4.66 6.44
C THR A 120 -11.97 -4.46 5.10
N ASP A 121 -11.48 -5.53 4.48
CA ASP A 121 -10.84 -5.45 3.16
C ASP A 121 -11.84 -5.05 2.08
N ARG A 122 -13.08 -5.53 2.19
CA ARG A 122 -14.17 -5.11 1.32
C ARG A 122 -14.43 -3.60 1.40
N VAL A 123 -14.44 -3.02 2.60
CA VAL A 123 -14.56 -1.56 2.79
C VAL A 123 -13.39 -0.84 2.11
N ILE A 124 -12.16 -1.32 2.30
CA ILE A 124 -10.97 -0.73 1.66
C ILE A 124 -11.12 -0.70 0.14
N GLN A 125 -11.52 -1.82 -0.46
CA GLN A 125 -11.66 -1.90 -1.92
C GLN A 125 -12.80 -1.02 -2.44
N ILE A 126 -13.98 -1.07 -1.82
CA ILE A 126 -15.14 -0.25 -2.22
C ILE A 126 -14.80 1.24 -2.14
N CYS A 127 -14.25 1.68 -1.01
CA CYS A 127 -13.87 3.08 -0.81
C CYS A 127 -12.72 3.51 -1.71
N GLY A 128 -11.78 2.61 -2.02
CA GLY A 128 -10.71 2.87 -2.96
C GLY A 128 -11.22 3.10 -4.39
N ILE A 129 -12.14 2.25 -4.86
CA ILE A 129 -12.77 2.42 -6.17
C ILE A 129 -13.47 3.78 -6.24
N GLU A 130 -14.25 4.15 -5.23
CA GLU A 130 -14.89 5.46 -5.18
C GLU A 130 -13.88 6.62 -5.17
N ALA A 131 -12.80 6.53 -4.39
CA ALA A 131 -11.78 7.56 -4.34
C ALA A 131 -11.14 7.81 -5.71
N LEU A 132 -10.78 6.74 -6.43
CA LEU A 132 -10.23 6.83 -7.78
C LEU A 132 -11.21 7.45 -8.76
N GLU A 133 -12.49 7.09 -8.69
CA GLU A 133 -13.52 7.67 -9.54
C GLU A 133 -13.75 9.15 -9.24
N GLN A 134 -13.76 9.56 -7.96
CA GLN A 134 -13.87 10.97 -7.58
C GLN A 134 -12.69 11.79 -8.11
N ILE A 135 -11.47 11.26 -8.04
CA ILE A 135 -10.27 11.92 -8.58
C ILE A 135 -10.41 12.13 -10.09
N ARG A 136 -10.80 11.09 -10.85
CA ARG A 136 -10.98 11.17 -12.31
C ARG A 136 -12.01 12.24 -12.71
N HIS A 137 -13.11 12.35 -11.96
CA HIS A 137 -14.17 13.33 -12.23
C HIS A 137 -13.77 14.75 -11.79
N HIS A 138 -13.00 14.89 -10.71
CA HIS A 138 -12.57 16.19 -10.20
C HIS A 138 -11.38 16.77 -10.98
N ARG A 139 -10.47 15.91 -11.44
CA ARG A 139 -9.25 16.25 -12.19
C ARG A 139 -9.16 15.38 -13.45
N PRO A 140 -9.82 15.76 -14.55
CA PRO A 140 -9.81 14.97 -15.80
C PRO A 140 -8.42 14.82 -16.42
N ASP A 141 -7.47 15.68 -16.04
CA ASP A 141 -6.06 15.62 -16.43
C ASP A 141 -5.25 14.54 -15.69
N ILE A 142 -5.81 14.01 -14.60
CA ILE A 142 -5.18 13.03 -13.72
C ILE A 142 -5.84 11.67 -13.93
N VAL A 143 -5.04 10.68 -14.31
CA VAL A 143 -5.45 9.27 -14.36
C VAL A 143 -4.74 8.55 -13.23
N PRO A 144 -5.43 8.27 -12.10
CA PRO A 144 -4.80 7.61 -10.99
C PRO A 144 -4.62 6.11 -11.29
N ASP A 145 -3.42 5.60 -11.02
CA ASP A 145 -3.02 4.21 -11.27
C ASP A 145 -2.77 3.42 -9.97
N MET A 146 -2.45 4.10 -8.86
CA MET A 146 -2.18 3.47 -7.58
C MET A 146 -2.63 4.34 -6.41
N MET A 147 -2.98 3.70 -5.29
CA MET A 147 -3.21 4.38 -4.01
C MET A 147 -2.31 3.78 -2.94
N ALA A 148 -1.84 4.64 -2.04
CA ALA A 148 -1.17 4.26 -0.82
C ALA A 148 -1.99 4.76 0.36
N ARG A 149 -2.38 3.83 1.23
CA ARG A 149 -3.05 4.17 2.48
C ARG A 149 -2.00 4.38 3.56
N THR A 150 -2.13 5.47 4.30
CA THR A 150 -1.36 5.72 5.50
C THR A 150 -2.32 6.29 6.55
N GLY A 151 -2.15 5.87 7.80
CA GLY A 151 -2.96 6.36 8.92
C GLY A 151 -4.46 6.16 8.76
N GLY A 152 -5.22 6.88 9.59
CA GLY A 152 -6.67 6.85 9.57
C GLY A 152 -7.31 5.76 10.44
N ALA A 153 -8.58 5.49 10.21
CA ALA A 153 -9.38 4.53 10.98
C ALA A 153 -10.21 3.65 10.05
N LEU A 154 -10.29 2.37 10.36
CA LEU A 154 -11.02 1.37 9.59
C LEU A 154 -11.97 0.60 10.50
N THR A 155 -13.20 0.42 10.02
CA THR A 155 -14.24 -0.41 10.62
C THR A 155 -14.88 -1.25 9.51
N GLU A 156 -15.84 -2.11 9.86
CA GLU A 156 -16.56 -2.94 8.89
C GLU A 156 -17.50 -2.16 7.94
N SER A 157 -17.70 -0.87 8.17
CA SER A 157 -18.58 -0.02 7.35
C SER A 157 -18.01 1.36 7.02
N ASN A 158 -16.86 1.74 7.60
CA ASN A 158 -16.26 3.06 7.41
C ASN A 158 -14.75 2.95 7.23
N LEU A 159 -14.22 3.75 6.30
CA LEU A 159 -12.81 4.02 6.15
C LEU A 159 -12.57 5.53 6.16
N LYS A 160 -11.82 5.98 7.16
CA LYS A 160 -11.20 7.29 7.20
C LYS A 160 -9.74 7.12 6.82
N MET A 161 -9.29 7.84 5.80
CA MET A 161 -7.89 7.90 5.37
C MET A 161 -7.35 9.30 5.64
N SER A 162 -6.20 9.38 6.32
CA SER A 162 -5.56 10.63 6.71
C SER A 162 -4.06 10.52 6.49
N GLY A 163 -3.50 11.37 5.64
CA GLY A 163 -2.13 11.28 5.15
C GLY A 163 -1.96 10.22 4.06
N GLY A 164 -3.03 9.87 3.35
CA GLY A 164 -2.96 8.94 2.22
C GLY A 164 -2.37 9.59 0.97
N ALA A 165 -2.20 8.79 -0.07
CA ALA A 165 -1.72 9.27 -1.36
C ALA A 165 -2.32 8.49 -2.53
N PHE A 166 -2.36 9.12 -3.70
CA PHE A 166 -2.54 8.41 -4.97
C PHE A 166 -1.42 8.79 -5.93
N ARG A 167 -1.16 7.91 -6.90
CA ARG A 167 -0.16 8.10 -7.94
C ARG A 167 -0.82 8.33 -9.29
N SER A 168 -0.25 9.23 -10.06
CA SER A 168 -0.54 9.41 -11.48
C SER A 168 0.72 9.87 -12.20
N ARG A 169 1.08 9.19 -13.30
CA ARG A 169 2.25 9.53 -14.14
C ARG A 169 3.53 9.72 -13.31
N ASN A 170 3.86 8.73 -12.47
CA ASN A 170 5.03 8.71 -11.57
C ASN A 170 5.09 9.88 -10.57
N ASN A 171 3.99 10.58 -10.32
CA ASN A 171 3.90 11.58 -9.27
C ASN A 171 2.89 11.14 -8.22
N TRP A 172 3.27 11.31 -6.96
CA TRP A 172 2.40 11.07 -5.82
C TRP A 172 1.70 12.37 -5.42
N TYR A 173 0.43 12.28 -5.04
CA TYR A 173 -0.39 13.40 -4.60
C TYR A 173 -1.00 13.09 -3.24
N ASN A 174 -1.16 14.10 -2.41
CA ASN A 174 -1.80 13.93 -1.10
C ASN A 174 -3.30 13.64 -1.26
N LEU A 175 -3.82 12.72 -0.46
CA LEU A 175 -5.21 12.34 -0.46
C LEU A 175 -5.70 11.99 0.94
N ASP A 176 -6.76 12.70 1.35
CA ASP A 176 -7.53 12.37 2.54
C ASP A 176 -8.97 12.08 2.12
N PHE A 177 -9.62 11.10 2.75
CA PHE A 177 -11.04 10.87 2.55
C PHE A 177 -11.74 10.26 3.77
N ASN A 178 -13.05 10.45 3.83
CA ASN A 178 -13.98 9.75 4.72
C ASN A 178 -15.00 9.04 3.84
N CYS A 179 -15.08 7.72 3.98
CA CYS A 179 -15.96 6.88 3.21
C CYS A 179 -16.80 6.02 4.17
N THR A 180 -18.11 6.01 3.94
CA THR A 180 -19.04 5.09 4.59
C THR A 180 -19.69 4.24 3.51
N ILE A 181 -19.81 2.93 3.77
CA ILE A 181 -20.47 2.00 2.88
C ILE A 181 -21.76 1.46 3.52
N ASN A 182 -22.68 0.99 2.69
CA ASN A 182 -23.68 0.02 3.10
C ASN A 182 -23.14 -1.39 2.85
N PRO A 183 -22.81 -2.17 3.90
CA PRO A 183 -22.23 -3.51 3.73
C PRO A 183 -23.17 -4.50 3.01
N LYS A 184 -24.50 -4.32 3.13
CA LYS A 184 -25.49 -5.20 2.51
C LYS A 184 -25.53 -5.01 0.99
N ASP A 185 -25.50 -3.76 0.55
CA ASP A 185 -25.60 -3.41 -0.87
C ASP A 185 -24.22 -3.41 -1.57
N MET A 186 -23.13 -3.57 -0.80
CA MET A 186 -21.74 -3.42 -1.27
C MET A 186 -21.53 -2.10 -2.04
N ALA A 187 -22.07 -1.01 -1.50
CA ALA A 187 -22.08 0.30 -2.15
C ALA A 187 -21.67 1.40 -1.17
N VAL A 188 -21.09 2.49 -1.69
CA VAL A 188 -20.79 3.69 -0.90
C VAL A 188 -22.07 4.46 -0.60
N SER A 189 -22.27 4.83 0.66
CA SER A 189 -23.40 5.63 1.13
C SER A 189 -23.03 7.10 1.34
N SER A 190 -21.79 7.39 1.72
CA SER A 190 -21.29 8.76 1.81
C SER A 190 -19.79 8.82 1.52
N PHE A 191 -19.35 9.90 0.89
CA PHE A 191 -17.95 10.12 0.56
C PHE A 191 -17.59 11.59 0.67
N GLN A 192 -16.43 11.87 1.27
CA GLN A 192 -15.83 13.20 1.37
C GLN A 192 -14.33 13.07 1.16
N TYR A 193 -13.70 13.99 0.45
CA TYR A 193 -12.28 13.89 0.14
C TYR A 193 -11.59 15.25 0.06
N ALA A 194 -10.27 15.24 0.20
CA ALA A 194 -9.40 16.37 -0.10
C ALA A 194 -8.24 15.86 -0.96
N ILE A 195 -8.07 16.44 -2.14
CA ILE A 195 -6.89 16.23 -2.99
C ILE A 195 -5.93 17.37 -2.69
N GLY A 196 -4.73 17.03 -2.24
CA GLY A 196 -3.67 18.00 -2.01
C GLY A 196 -2.62 18.00 -3.11
N ASP A 197 -1.57 18.77 -2.88
CA ASP A 197 -0.47 18.94 -3.82
C ASP A 197 0.35 17.65 -4.02
N THR A 198 1.20 17.67 -5.04
CA THR A 198 2.22 16.64 -5.27
C THR A 198 3.13 16.49 -4.07
N ILE A 199 3.46 15.25 -3.73
CA ILE A 199 4.33 14.86 -2.63
C ILE A 199 5.77 14.89 -3.15
N PRO A 200 6.67 15.70 -2.56
CA PRO A 200 8.08 15.74 -2.97
C PRO A 200 8.75 14.37 -2.87
N LYS A 201 9.59 14.02 -3.86
CA LYS A 201 10.30 12.73 -3.91
C LYS A 201 11.07 12.38 -2.62
N LYS A 202 11.66 13.38 -1.97
CA LYS A 202 12.37 13.22 -0.68
C LYS A 202 11.49 12.65 0.44
N ASP A 203 10.16 12.75 0.31
CA ASP A 203 9.20 12.30 1.31
C ASP A 203 8.63 10.92 1.00
N TRP A 204 8.91 10.34 -0.18
CA TRP A 204 8.33 9.07 -0.62
C TRP A 204 8.77 7.91 0.25
N SER A 205 10.07 7.76 0.50
CA SER A 205 10.60 6.68 1.34
C SER A 205 10.03 6.72 2.76
N ARG A 206 9.95 7.91 3.36
CA ARG A 206 9.37 8.10 4.70
C ARG A 206 7.88 7.76 4.75
N ARG A 207 7.19 7.83 3.62
CA ARG A 207 5.76 7.55 3.47
C ARG A 207 5.47 6.20 2.83
N GLU A 208 6.49 5.37 2.64
CA GLU A 208 6.36 4.04 2.02
C GLU A 208 5.70 4.11 0.63
N LEU A 209 6.02 5.15 -0.14
CA LEU A 209 5.52 5.36 -1.50
C LEU A 209 6.53 4.80 -2.52
N PRO A 210 6.18 3.75 -3.29
CA PRO A 210 7.04 3.21 -4.34
C PRO A 210 7.41 4.25 -5.40
N ALA A 211 8.63 4.14 -5.96
CA ALA A 211 9.14 5.07 -6.95
C ALA A 211 8.82 4.67 -8.40
N ASP A 212 8.34 3.44 -8.57
CA ASP A 212 8.32 2.60 -9.77
C ASP A 212 6.91 2.31 -10.26
#